data_AF-A0A2W5DEL9-F1
#
_entry.id   AF-A0A2W5DEL9-F1
#
_cell.length_a   1.000
_cell.length_b   1.000
_cell.length_c   1.000
_cell.angle_alpha   90.00
_cell.angle_beta   90.00
_cell.angle_gamma   90.00
#
_symmetry.space_group_name_H-M   'P 1'
#
loop_
_entity.id
_entity.type
_entity.pdbx_description
1 polymer ?
#
loop_
_entity_poly.entity_id
_entity_poly.type
_entity_poly.pdbx_seq_one_letter_code
_entity_poly.pdbx_strand_id
1 'polypeptide(L)'
;MTDKIVVAALYKFVSLPDYVALREPLLQTLLENGIKGTLLLAEEGINGTVSGSRAAIDALFAWFARDPRLADVDHKESFCEEQPFYRTKVKLKKEIVTLGVPGVDPNARVGTYVEAKDWNALIDDPEVLVIDTRNDYEVAIGSFEGAVDPQTKSFRDFPEYVKAHFDPARHKKVAMFCTGGIRCEKASSYMLGEGFEAVYHLKGGILKYLEEVPESETRWRGDCFVFDNRVTVRHDLSEGDYDQCHACRTPISVADRESEHYAPGISCPHCWDNLSEKTRAGARERQKQIELARARNQPHPLGRDPRQAD
;
A
#
# COMPACT_ATOMS: atom_id res chain seq x y z
N MET A 1 28.75 -7.05 -6.47
CA MET A 1 27.42 -7.22 -5.85
C MET A 1 26.75 -5.87 -6.02
N THR A 2 25.67 -5.79 -6.78
CA THR A 2 24.84 -4.58 -6.81
C THR A 2 24.27 -4.37 -5.41
N ASP A 3 24.43 -3.18 -4.84
CA ASP A 3 23.82 -2.86 -3.56
C ASP A 3 22.30 -2.96 -3.71
N LYS A 4 21.66 -3.81 -2.91
CA LYS A 4 20.21 -3.98 -2.94
C LYS A 4 19.53 -2.64 -2.66
N ILE A 5 18.52 -2.31 -3.45
CA ILE A 5 17.65 -1.18 -3.19
C ILE A 5 16.78 -1.53 -1.98
N VAL A 6 16.67 -0.60 -1.05
CA VAL A 6 15.76 -0.75 0.08
C VAL A 6 14.48 0.00 -0.18
N VAL A 7 13.36 -0.67 0.06
CA VAL A 7 12.01 -0.10 -0.03
C VAL A 7 11.45 0.01 1.38
N ALA A 8 11.24 1.24 1.84
CA ALA A 8 10.65 1.55 3.12
C ALA A 8 9.17 1.92 2.96
N ALA A 9 8.28 1.09 3.51
CA ALA A 9 6.87 1.42 3.70
C ALA A 9 6.68 1.95 5.12
N LEU A 10 6.11 3.14 5.26
CA LEU A 10 6.04 3.84 6.55
C LEU A 10 4.73 4.59 6.71
N TYR A 11 4.34 4.77 7.97
CA TYR A 11 3.29 5.71 8.33
C TYR A 11 3.40 6.11 9.79
N LYS A 12 2.77 7.22 10.12
CA LYS A 12 2.54 7.63 11.50
C LYS A 12 1.34 8.56 11.57
N PHE A 13 0.38 8.22 12.44
CA PHE A 13 -0.63 9.18 12.86
C PHE A 13 -0.04 10.07 13.95
N VAL A 14 -0.02 11.38 13.69
CA VAL A 14 0.47 12.41 14.61
C VAL A 14 -0.01 13.77 14.13
N SER A 15 -0.35 14.67 15.05
CA SER A 15 -0.80 16.02 14.69
C SER A 15 0.34 16.86 14.08
N LEU A 16 0.17 17.25 12.82
CA LEU A 16 1.08 18.08 12.03
C LEU A 16 0.34 19.32 11.48
N PRO A 17 -0.03 20.31 12.31
CA PRO A 17 -0.73 21.51 11.83
C PRO A 17 0.06 22.31 10.79
N ASP A 18 1.38 22.17 10.79
CA ASP A 18 2.36 22.78 9.89
C ASP A 18 2.77 21.86 8.71
N TYR A 19 2.05 20.75 8.45
CA TYR A 19 2.42 19.77 7.41
C TYR A 19 2.65 20.38 6.00
N VAL A 20 1.98 21.49 5.69
CA VAL A 20 2.17 22.23 4.44
C VAL A 20 3.60 22.77 4.33
N ALA A 21 4.17 23.28 5.42
CA ALA A 21 5.52 23.80 5.48
C ALA A 21 6.58 22.68 5.43
N LEU A 22 6.25 21.48 5.94
CA LEU A 22 7.14 20.31 5.91
C LEU A 22 7.36 19.75 4.50
N ARG A 23 6.43 19.99 3.56
CA ARG A 23 6.44 19.38 2.23
C ARG A 23 7.72 19.65 1.45
N GLU A 24 8.12 20.91 1.33
CA GLU A 24 9.23 21.28 0.44
C GLU A 24 10.58 20.82 0.99
N PRO A 25 10.92 21.04 2.28
CA PRO A 25 12.14 20.49 2.88
C PRO A 25 12.23 18.96 2.79
N LEU A 26 11.11 18.26 3.01
CA LEU A 26 11.06 16.80 2.86
C LEU A 26 11.31 16.39 1.40
N LEU A 27 10.66 17.06 0.44
CA LEU A 27 10.86 16.78 -0.98
C LEU A 27 12.31 16.98 -1.40
N GLN A 28 12.95 18.06 -0.97
CA GLN A 28 14.37 18.30 -1.27
C GLN A 28 15.26 17.22 -0.67
N THR A 29 15.00 16.81 0.57
CA THR A 29 15.74 15.70 1.22
C THR A 29 15.62 14.41 0.40
N LEU A 30 14.43 14.08 -0.12
CA LEU A 30 14.26 12.91 -0.97
C LEU A 30 15.04 13.04 -2.30
N LEU A 31 14.99 14.21 -2.93
CA LEU A 31 15.66 14.46 -4.21
C LEU A 31 17.19 14.41 -4.09
N GLU A 32 17.76 15.09 -3.09
CA GLU A 32 19.20 15.12 -2.82
C GLU A 32 19.79 13.74 -2.55
N ASN A 33 19.00 12.84 -1.96
CA ASN A 33 19.39 11.47 -1.66
C ASN A 33 18.98 10.45 -2.74
N GLY A 34 18.42 10.91 -3.88
CA GLY A 34 18.00 10.04 -4.98
C GLY A 34 16.88 9.05 -4.61
N ILE A 35 16.07 9.38 -3.59
CA ILE A 35 14.96 8.56 -3.12
C ILE A 35 13.76 8.75 -4.04
N LYS A 36 13.21 7.66 -4.57
CA LYS A 36 11.96 7.67 -5.35
C LYS A 36 10.83 7.05 -4.54
N GLY A 37 9.60 7.38 -4.89
CA GLY A 37 8.40 6.95 -4.18
C GLY A 37 7.47 8.11 -3.88
N THR A 38 6.48 7.86 -3.02
CA THR A 38 5.50 8.86 -2.64
C THR A 38 5.33 8.89 -1.13
N LEU A 39 5.55 10.07 -0.55
CA LEU A 39 5.11 10.40 0.80
C LEU A 39 3.86 11.30 0.74
N LEU A 40 2.90 11.03 1.61
CA LEU A 40 1.68 11.77 1.81
C LEU A 40 1.79 12.47 3.16
N LEU A 41 1.52 13.77 3.17
CA LEU A 41 1.41 14.57 4.38
C LEU A 41 -0.01 15.09 4.51
N ALA A 42 -0.57 14.99 5.71
CA ALA A 42 -1.80 15.64 6.11
C ALA A 42 -1.65 16.16 7.54
N GLU A 43 -2.63 16.92 8.01
CA GLU A 43 -2.65 17.36 9.41
C GLU A 43 -2.66 16.17 10.39
N GLU A 44 -3.21 15.03 9.98
CA GLU A 44 -3.26 13.79 10.76
C GLU A 44 -1.97 12.94 10.72
N GLY A 45 -0.94 13.34 9.96
CA GLY A 45 0.37 12.67 9.98
C GLY A 45 1.02 12.45 8.62
N ILE A 46 1.75 11.33 8.51
CA ILE A 46 2.52 10.94 7.32
C ILE A 46 2.26 9.48 6.91
N ASN A 47 2.27 9.19 5.61
CA ASN A 47 2.18 7.82 5.06
C ASN A 47 2.93 7.75 3.74
N GLY A 48 3.59 6.64 3.46
CA GLY A 48 4.04 6.39 2.11
C GLY A 48 4.98 5.22 1.94
N THR A 49 5.41 5.04 0.71
CA THR A 49 6.43 4.05 0.36
C THR A 49 7.47 4.73 -0.51
N VAL A 50 8.73 4.53 -0.14
CA VAL A 50 9.89 5.11 -0.80
C VAL A 50 10.99 4.07 -0.98
N SER A 51 11.88 4.29 -1.93
CA SER A 51 13.00 3.42 -2.22
C SER A 51 14.28 4.19 -2.50
N GLY A 52 15.41 3.64 -2.06
CA GLY A 52 16.73 4.21 -2.31
C GLY A 52 17.84 3.24 -1.89
N SER A 53 19.09 3.69 -1.95
CA SER A 53 20.18 2.97 -1.30
C SER A 53 19.98 2.95 0.22
N ARG A 54 20.71 2.09 0.94
CA ARG A 54 20.65 2.07 2.41
C ARG A 54 20.96 3.44 3.01
N ALA A 55 22.06 4.06 2.57
CA ALA A 55 22.45 5.40 3.01
C ALA A 55 21.36 6.46 2.74
N ALA A 56 20.65 6.37 1.62
CA ALA A 56 19.56 7.29 1.30
C ALA A 56 18.37 7.13 2.25
N ILE A 57 17.95 5.89 2.53
CA ILE A 57 16.87 5.62 3.47
C ILE A 57 17.26 6.02 4.90
N ASP A 58 18.50 5.75 5.32
CA ASP A 58 19.01 6.21 6.62
C ASP A 58 19.01 7.75 6.72
N ALA A 59 19.34 8.46 5.63
CA ALA A 59 19.28 9.93 5.59
C ALA A 59 17.84 10.47 5.73
N LEU A 60 16.84 9.76 5.17
CA LEU A 60 15.44 10.09 5.39
C LEU A 60 15.03 9.92 6.86
N PHE A 61 15.39 8.81 7.49
CA PHE A 61 15.09 8.61 8.92
C PHE A 61 15.85 9.60 9.82
N ALA A 62 17.08 9.96 9.46
CA ALA A 62 17.81 11.03 10.13
C ALA A 62 17.14 12.40 9.96
N TRP A 63 16.41 12.64 8.85
CA TRP A 63 15.57 13.83 8.69
C TRP A 63 14.35 13.78 9.61
N PHE A 64 13.64 12.63 9.67
CA PHE A 64 12.51 12.45 10.58
C PHE A 64 12.90 12.63 12.05
N ALA A 65 14.06 12.13 12.45
CA ALA A 65 14.59 12.25 13.82
C ALA A 65 14.82 13.70 14.29
N ARG A 66 14.85 14.69 13.38
CA ARG A 66 14.98 16.11 13.73
C ARG A 66 13.69 16.70 14.30
N ASP A 67 12.55 16.09 14.00
CA ASP A 67 11.25 16.47 14.53
C ASP A 67 10.80 15.39 15.53
N PRO A 68 10.70 15.70 16.84
CA PRO A 68 10.24 14.73 17.84
C PRO A 68 8.89 14.09 17.52
N ARG A 69 8.04 14.74 16.71
CA ARG A 69 6.76 14.19 16.26
C ARG A 69 6.92 13.03 15.27
N LEU A 70 8.04 12.95 14.57
CA LEU A 70 8.33 11.99 13.50
C LEU A 70 9.48 11.03 13.83
N ALA A 71 10.17 11.20 14.96
CA ALA A 71 11.39 10.45 15.28
C ALA A 71 11.20 8.92 15.36
N ASP A 72 10.01 8.48 15.73
CA ASP A 72 9.54 7.10 15.91
C ASP A 72 8.52 6.72 14.83
N VAL A 73 8.67 7.22 13.60
CA VAL A 73 7.85 6.76 12.46
C VAL A 73 8.02 5.25 12.28
N ASP A 74 6.90 4.54 12.36
CA ASP A 74 6.83 3.11 12.07
C ASP A 74 7.16 2.86 10.60
N HIS A 75 8.06 1.93 10.35
CA HIS A 75 8.44 1.54 9.00
C HIS A 75 8.76 0.05 8.89
N LYS A 76 8.69 -0.43 7.66
CA LYS A 76 9.11 -1.77 7.25
C LYS A 76 9.98 -1.67 6.03
N GLU A 77 11.01 -2.51 6.00
CA GLU A 77 11.93 -2.58 4.89
C GLU A 77 11.77 -3.88 4.13
N SER A 78 11.86 -3.78 2.82
CA SER A 78 11.98 -4.91 1.89
C SER A 78 13.04 -4.56 0.85
N PHE A 79 13.49 -5.54 0.10
CA PHE A 79 14.63 -5.38 -0.81
C PHE A 79 14.25 -5.75 -2.23
N CYS A 80 14.84 -5.05 -3.20
CA CYS A 80 14.71 -5.35 -4.61
C CYS A 80 15.98 -4.95 -5.36
N GLU A 81 16.14 -5.47 -6.58
CA GLU A 81 17.34 -5.20 -7.40
C GLU A 81 17.29 -3.82 -8.06
N GLU A 82 16.09 -3.31 -8.36
CA GLU A 82 15.88 -2.00 -9.00
C GLU A 82 14.86 -1.16 -8.22
N GLN A 83 14.92 0.18 -8.33
CA GLN A 83 13.94 1.04 -7.66
C GLN A 83 12.53 0.82 -8.22
N PRO A 84 11.53 0.43 -7.41
CA PRO A 84 10.18 0.11 -7.87
C PRO A 84 9.31 1.37 -8.06
N PHE A 85 9.95 2.55 -8.09
CA PHE A 85 9.30 3.83 -8.34
C PHE A 85 10.05 4.62 -9.39
N TYR A 86 9.27 5.27 -10.25
CA TYR A 86 9.84 6.13 -11.30
C TYR A 86 10.05 7.59 -10.88
N ARG A 87 9.42 8.05 -9.79
CA ARG A 87 9.37 9.47 -9.40
C ARG A 87 9.42 9.64 -7.90
N THR A 88 9.99 10.75 -7.46
CA THR A 88 9.88 11.28 -6.10
C THR A 88 8.66 12.19 -5.99
N LYS A 89 7.83 11.99 -4.97
CA LYS A 89 6.65 12.83 -4.72
C LYS A 89 6.45 13.02 -3.22
N VAL A 90 6.19 14.26 -2.82
CA VAL A 90 5.57 14.59 -1.54
C VAL A 90 4.25 15.29 -1.82
N LYS A 91 3.13 14.69 -1.40
CA LYS A 91 1.78 15.17 -1.70
C LYS A 91 1.07 15.61 -0.42
N LEU A 92 0.46 16.78 -0.48
CA LEU A 92 -0.48 17.22 0.55
C LEU A 92 -1.83 16.56 0.33
N LYS A 93 -2.41 16.05 1.40
CA LYS A 93 -3.72 15.41 1.42
C LYS A 93 -4.54 15.95 2.59
N LYS A 94 -5.85 15.69 2.53
CA LYS A 94 -6.76 15.86 3.67
C LYS A 94 -6.59 14.72 4.67
N GLU A 95 -6.35 13.52 4.14
CA GLU A 95 -6.13 12.30 4.90
C GLU A 95 -4.94 11.54 4.29
N ILE A 96 -4.05 11.01 5.13
CA ILE A 96 -2.92 10.15 4.72
C ILE A 96 -3.38 8.75 4.29
N VAL A 97 -4.57 8.36 4.71
CA VAL A 97 -5.37 7.25 4.16
C VAL A 97 -6.85 7.64 4.20
N THR A 98 -7.51 7.65 3.06
CA THR A 98 -8.82 8.30 2.94
C THR A 98 -9.95 7.33 3.28
N LEU A 99 -10.50 7.44 4.49
CA LEU A 99 -11.75 6.78 4.88
C LEU A 99 -12.96 7.65 4.52
N GLY A 100 -12.82 8.98 4.62
CA GLY A 100 -13.87 9.94 4.24
C GLY A 100 -14.96 10.13 5.29
N VAL A 101 -14.77 9.65 6.52
CA VAL A 101 -15.70 9.84 7.65
C VAL A 101 -15.14 10.92 8.59
N PRO A 102 -15.83 12.07 8.76
CA PRO A 102 -15.42 13.10 9.70
C PRO A 102 -15.38 12.59 11.15
N GLY A 103 -14.43 13.08 11.94
CA GLY A 103 -14.33 12.77 13.36
C GLY A 103 -13.68 11.42 13.71
N VAL A 104 -13.30 10.62 12.70
CA VAL A 104 -12.46 9.43 12.91
C VAL A 104 -11.02 9.88 13.10
N ASP A 105 -10.49 9.69 14.31
CA ASP A 105 -9.12 10.05 14.68
C ASP A 105 -8.44 8.87 15.40
N PRO A 106 -7.51 8.17 14.72
CA PRO A 106 -6.71 7.11 15.33
C PRO A 106 -5.87 7.57 16.53
N ASN A 107 -5.51 8.85 16.62
CA ASN A 107 -4.77 9.38 17.78
C ASN A 107 -5.64 9.43 19.04
N ALA A 108 -6.96 9.60 18.88
CA ALA A 108 -7.89 9.70 19.99
C ALA A 108 -8.38 8.33 20.46
N ARG A 109 -8.70 7.44 19.51
CA ARG A 109 -9.20 6.09 19.81
C ARG A 109 -8.88 5.15 18.65
N VAL A 110 -8.22 4.03 18.96
CA VAL A 110 -7.86 2.97 18.01
C VAL A 110 -8.18 1.60 18.63
N GLY A 111 -8.38 0.58 17.79
CA GLY A 111 -8.54 -0.80 18.24
C GLY A 111 -7.30 -1.37 18.89
N THR A 112 -7.45 -2.58 19.43
CA THR A 112 -6.38 -3.33 20.08
C THR A 112 -5.41 -3.86 19.03
N TYR A 113 -4.14 -3.46 19.11
CA TYR A 113 -3.07 -4.02 18.30
C TYR A 113 -2.82 -5.47 18.67
N VAL A 114 -2.65 -6.32 17.66
CA VAL A 114 -2.30 -7.73 17.82
C VAL A 114 -1.00 -7.99 17.08
N GLU A 115 -0.01 -8.50 17.81
CA GLU A 115 1.30 -8.85 17.24
C GLU A 115 1.16 -10.04 16.27
N ALA A 116 2.05 -10.13 15.28
CA ALA A 116 1.97 -11.17 14.25
C ALA A 116 1.96 -12.60 14.82
N LYS A 117 2.77 -12.85 15.85
CA LYS A 117 2.84 -14.14 16.56
C LYS A 117 1.52 -14.57 17.21
N ASP A 118 0.68 -13.61 17.60
CA ASP A 118 -0.58 -13.85 18.30
C ASP A 118 -1.77 -13.82 17.33
N TRP A 119 -1.55 -13.39 16.08
CA TRP A 119 -2.58 -13.19 15.07
C TRP A 119 -3.30 -14.49 14.68
N ASN A 120 -2.55 -15.57 14.46
CA ASN A 120 -3.12 -16.86 14.06
C ASN A 120 -4.15 -17.38 15.08
N ALA A 121 -3.80 -17.34 16.36
CA ALA A 121 -4.69 -17.80 17.42
C ALA A 121 -5.98 -16.97 17.49
N LEU A 122 -5.90 -15.66 17.20
CA LEU A 122 -7.07 -14.79 17.15
C LEU A 122 -7.98 -15.12 15.98
N ILE A 123 -7.43 -15.31 14.77
CA ILE A 123 -8.25 -15.53 13.57
C ILE A 123 -8.74 -16.98 13.44
N ASP A 124 -8.14 -17.92 14.18
CA ASP A 124 -8.62 -19.30 14.31
C ASP A 124 -9.83 -19.41 15.28
N ASP A 125 -10.13 -18.37 16.09
CA ASP A 125 -11.33 -18.34 16.94
C ASP A 125 -12.59 -18.14 16.06
N PRO A 126 -13.53 -19.11 16.00
CA PRO A 126 -14.72 -19.01 15.16
C PRO A 126 -15.70 -17.90 15.60
N GLU A 127 -15.54 -17.32 16.79
CA GLU A 127 -16.32 -16.16 17.23
C GLU A 127 -15.78 -14.82 16.70
N VAL A 128 -14.58 -14.81 16.10
CA VAL A 128 -13.94 -13.61 15.59
C VAL A 128 -14.31 -13.41 14.13
N LEU A 129 -14.99 -12.29 13.85
CA LEU A 129 -15.20 -11.84 12.48
C LEU A 129 -13.89 -11.26 11.94
N VAL A 130 -13.29 -11.92 10.96
CA VAL A 130 -12.06 -11.46 10.30
C VAL A 130 -12.42 -10.71 9.03
N ILE A 131 -12.00 -9.45 8.89
CA ILE A 131 -12.32 -8.60 7.74
C ILE A 131 -11.04 -8.12 7.05
N ASP A 132 -10.96 -8.36 5.75
CA ASP A 132 -9.94 -7.76 4.91
C ASP A 132 -10.33 -6.31 4.58
N THR A 133 -9.59 -5.32 5.09
CA THR A 133 -9.92 -3.90 4.87
C THR A 133 -9.36 -3.35 3.55
N ARG A 134 -8.85 -4.24 2.69
CA ARG A 134 -8.25 -3.88 1.41
C ARG A 134 -9.28 -3.78 0.28
N ASN A 135 -8.86 -3.21 -0.84
CA ASN A 135 -9.71 -3.15 -2.02
C ASN A 135 -9.78 -4.53 -2.70
N ASP A 136 -10.86 -4.78 -3.43
CA ASP A 136 -11.14 -6.03 -4.14
C ASP A 136 -9.96 -6.61 -4.95
N TYR A 137 -9.24 -5.76 -5.68
CA TYR A 137 -8.09 -6.19 -6.49
C TYR A 137 -6.91 -6.68 -5.64
N GLU A 138 -6.80 -6.26 -4.37
CA GLU A 138 -5.78 -6.73 -3.44
C GLU A 138 -6.18 -8.06 -2.81
N VAL A 139 -7.47 -8.25 -2.52
CA VAL A 139 -8.02 -9.49 -1.96
C VAL A 139 -7.98 -10.62 -2.97
N ALA A 140 -8.24 -10.32 -4.24
CA ALA A 140 -8.19 -11.30 -5.33
C ALA A 140 -6.81 -11.95 -5.54
N ILE A 141 -5.73 -11.28 -5.11
CA ILE A 141 -4.35 -11.82 -5.21
C ILE A 141 -4.07 -12.81 -4.07
N GLY A 142 -4.53 -12.48 -2.88
CA GLY A 142 -4.25 -13.25 -1.68
C GLY A 142 -4.88 -12.61 -0.46
N SER A 143 -5.25 -13.41 0.53
CA SER A 143 -5.88 -12.97 1.79
C SER A 143 -5.64 -14.00 2.89
N PHE A 144 -6.05 -13.69 4.12
CA PHE A 144 -6.08 -14.67 5.20
C PHE A 144 -7.24 -15.66 4.98
N GLU A 145 -6.98 -16.94 5.25
CA GLU A 145 -8.00 -17.97 5.20
C GLU A 145 -9.18 -17.63 6.13
N GLY A 146 -10.41 -17.72 5.62
CA GLY A 146 -11.63 -17.40 6.37
C GLY A 146 -11.96 -15.91 6.49
N ALA A 147 -11.11 -14.99 6.01
CA ALA A 147 -11.40 -13.56 6.04
C ALA A 147 -12.56 -13.18 5.09
N VAL A 148 -13.42 -12.28 5.55
CA VAL A 148 -14.48 -11.68 4.73
C VAL A 148 -13.88 -10.64 3.80
N ASP A 149 -14.20 -10.75 2.51
CA ASP A 149 -13.93 -9.75 1.48
C ASP A 149 -15.11 -8.76 1.38
N PRO A 150 -14.90 -7.48 1.72
CA PRO A 150 -15.91 -6.43 1.53
C PRO A 150 -16.25 -6.11 0.06
N GLN A 151 -15.42 -6.56 -0.89
CA GLN A 151 -15.50 -6.24 -2.32
C GLN A 151 -15.50 -4.72 -2.61
N THR A 152 -14.88 -3.95 -1.71
CA THR A 152 -14.80 -2.49 -1.84
C THR A 152 -13.86 -2.11 -2.98
N LYS A 153 -14.26 -1.14 -3.82
CA LYS A 153 -13.39 -0.59 -4.88
C LYS A 153 -12.44 0.46 -4.31
N SER A 154 -12.85 1.11 -3.23
CA SER A 154 -12.07 2.06 -2.47
C SER A 154 -12.30 1.87 -0.98
N PHE A 155 -11.26 2.12 -0.18
CA PHE A 155 -11.38 2.15 1.29
C PHE A 155 -12.46 3.12 1.81
N ARG A 156 -12.87 4.11 1.01
CA ARG A 156 -14.00 5.01 1.31
C ARG A 156 -15.36 4.32 1.35
N ASP A 157 -15.47 3.15 0.73
CA ASP A 157 -16.70 2.36 0.67
C ASP A 157 -16.85 1.48 1.93
N PHE A 158 -15.76 1.30 2.70
CA PHE A 158 -15.73 0.46 3.90
C PHE A 158 -16.77 0.86 4.97
N PRO A 159 -16.97 2.16 5.31
CA PRO A 159 -17.98 2.57 6.27
C PRO A 159 -19.40 2.13 5.89
N GLU A 160 -19.79 2.29 4.62
CA GLU A 160 -21.11 1.90 4.13
C GLU A 160 -21.26 0.38 4.13
N TYR A 161 -20.21 -0.35 3.73
CA TYR A 161 -20.19 -1.81 3.79
C TYR A 161 -20.45 -2.33 5.21
N VAL A 162 -19.71 -1.81 6.20
CA VAL A 162 -19.87 -2.19 7.62
C VAL A 162 -21.31 -1.98 8.08
N LYS A 163 -21.89 -0.81 7.80
CA LYS A 163 -23.26 -0.46 8.21
C LYS A 163 -24.32 -1.38 7.59
N ALA A 164 -24.08 -1.83 6.36
CA ALA A 164 -25.02 -2.67 5.63
C ALA A 164 -24.96 -4.16 6.06
N HIS A 165 -23.81 -4.64 6.52
CA HIS A 165 -23.56 -6.08 6.70
C HIS A 165 -23.35 -6.52 8.15
N PHE A 166 -22.89 -5.62 9.02
CA PHE A 166 -22.50 -5.99 10.37
C PHE A 166 -23.32 -5.23 11.43
N ASP A 167 -23.76 -6.00 12.43
CA ASP A 167 -24.44 -5.51 13.62
C ASP A 167 -23.49 -5.65 14.83
N PRO A 168 -23.13 -4.55 15.51
CA PRO A 168 -22.28 -4.57 16.70
C PRO A 168 -22.79 -5.46 17.84
N ALA A 169 -24.10 -5.64 17.97
CA ALA A 169 -24.68 -6.50 19.01
C ALA A 169 -24.44 -7.99 18.74
N ARG A 170 -24.28 -8.37 17.47
CA ARG A 170 -24.04 -9.74 17.01
C ARG A 170 -22.56 -10.03 16.80
N HIS A 171 -21.81 -9.08 16.23
CA HIS A 171 -20.40 -9.24 15.85
C HIS A 171 -19.52 -8.59 16.90
N LYS A 172 -19.39 -9.23 18.07
CA LYS A 172 -18.74 -8.63 19.24
C LYS A 172 -17.22 -8.55 19.11
N LYS A 173 -16.61 -9.54 18.46
CA LYS A 173 -15.15 -9.61 18.22
C LYS A 173 -14.91 -9.44 16.72
N VAL A 174 -14.14 -8.42 16.35
CA VAL A 174 -13.76 -8.16 14.96
C VAL A 174 -12.25 -8.02 14.86
N ALA A 175 -11.63 -8.75 13.96
CA ALA A 175 -10.21 -8.64 13.64
C ALA A 175 -10.04 -8.10 12.21
N MET A 176 -9.20 -7.08 12.04
CA MET A 176 -8.98 -6.44 10.75
C MET A 176 -7.51 -6.42 10.36
N PHE A 177 -7.25 -6.52 9.07
CA PHE A 177 -5.90 -6.40 8.54
C PHE A 177 -5.90 -5.66 7.19
N CYS A 178 -4.71 -5.17 6.84
CA CYS A 178 -4.38 -4.64 5.52
C CYS A 178 -2.87 -4.80 5.29
N THR A 179 -2.36 -4.31 4.16
CA THR A 179 -0.94 -4.46 3.77
C THR A 179 0.04 -4.01 4.86
N GLY A 180 -0.11 -2.77 5.33
CA GLY A 180 0.87 -2.14 6.25
C GLY A 180 0.31 -1.72 7.62
N GLY A 181 -0.99 -1.88 7.87
CA GLY A 181 -1.66 -1.52 9.14
C GLY A 181 -2.45 -0.20 9.10
N ILE A 182 -2.02 0.80 8.32
CA ILE A 182 -2.61 2.15 8.35
C ILE A 182 -4.13 2.23 8.12
N ARG A 183 -4.71 1.39 7.24
CA ARG A 183 -6.17 1.34 7.04
C ARG A 183 -6.88 0.83 8.28
N CYS A 184 -6.30 -0.15 8.97
CA CYS A 184 -6.90 -0.77 10.14
C CYS A 184 -6.93 0.17 11.34
N GLU A 185 -6.01 1.14 11.41
CA GLU A 185 -6.09 2.18 12.44
C GLU A 185 -7.35 3.03 12.29
N LYS A 186 -7.62 3.52 11.07
CA LYS A 186 -8.86 4.26 10.79
C LYS A 186 -10.10 3.39 10.87
N ALA A 187 -10.04 2.18 10.30
CA ALA A 187 -11.17 1.25 10.31
C ALA A 187 -11.54 0.87 11.74
N SER A 188 -10.56 0.61 12.61
CA SER A 188 -10.82 0.27 14.01
C SER A 188 -11.36 1.44 14.82
N SER A 189 -10.80 2.64 14.63
CA SER A 189 -11.35 3.87 15.22
C SER A 189 -12.82 4.09 14.84
N TYR A 190 -13.14 3.91 13.54
CA TYR A 190 -14.50 3.96 13.03
C TYR A 190 -15.42 2.90 13.65
N MET A 191 -15.02 1.63 13.61
CA MET A 191 -15.79 0.50 14.16
C MET A 191 -16.09 0.69 15.66
N LEU A 192 -15.12 1.17 16.44
CA LEU A 192 -15.33 1.51 17.85
C LEU A 192 -16.32 2.67 18.05
N GLY A 193 -16.37 3.61 17.10
CA GLY A 193 -17.36 4.70 17.07
C GLY A 193 -18.77 4.21 16.72
N GLU A 194 -18.88 3.19 15.88
CA GLU A 194 -20.15 2.53 15.51
C GLU A 194 -20.66 1.55 16.59
N GLY A 195 -19.91 1.36 17.69
CA GLY A 195 -20.37 0.61 18.87
C GLY A 195 -19.91 -0.85 18.94
N PHE A 196 -18.95 -1.26 18.09
CA PHE A 196 -18.33 -2.59 18.22
C PHE A 196 -17.52 -2.69 19.51
N GLU A 197 -17.65 -3.81 20.22
CA GLU A 197 -17.09 -4.01 21.56
C GLU A 197 -15.59 -4.29 21.53
N ALA A 198 -15.18 -5.35 20.83
CA ALA A 198 -13.79 -5.78 20.75
C ALA A 198 -13.30 -5.72 19.30
N VAL A 199 -12.56 -4.64 19.00
CA VAL A 199 -11.99 -4.40 17.67
C VAL A 199 -10.47 -4.57 17.73
N TYR A 200 -9.98 -5.58 17.03
CA TYR A 200 -8.57 -5.94 16.92
C TYR A 200 -8.03 -5.62 15.54
N HIS A 201 -6.73 -5.35 15.45
CA HIS A 201 -6.06 -5.18 14.18
C HIS A 201 -4.61 -5.63 14.19
N LEU A 202 -4.18 -6.18 13.06
CA LEU A 202 -2.84 -6.72 12.89
C LEU A 202 -1.80 -5.61 12.90
N LYS A 203 -0.94 -5.61 13.92
CA LYS A 203 0.11 -4.60 14.09
C LYS A 203 1.13 -4.71 12.96
N GLY A 204 1.31 -3.60 12.24
CA GLY A 204 2.15 -3.56 11.04
C GLY A 204 1.56 -4.30 9.83
N GLY A 205 0.34 -4.81 9.90
CA GLY A 205 -0.34 -5.45 8.78
C GLY A 205 0.33 -6.72 8.24
N ILE A 206 -0.12 -7.15 7.06
CA ILE A 206 0.31 -8.38 6.38
C ILE A 206 1.83 -8.44 6.25
N LEU A 207 2.49 -7.33 5.89
CA LEU A 207 3.95 -7.32 5.73
C LEU A 207 4.71 -7.67 7.02
N LYS A 208 4.18 -7.33 8.22
CA LYS A 208 4.81 -7.76 9.49
C LYS A 208 4.63 -9.25 9.71
N TYR A 209 3.43 -9.71 9.40
CA TYR A 209 3.05 -11.09 9.57
C TYR A 209 3.90 -12.03 8.71
N LEU A 210 4.09 -11.68 7.44
CA LEU A 210 4.94 -12.44 6.51
C LEU A 210 6.42 -12.44 6.97
N GLU A 211 6.90 -11.35 7.56
CA GLU A 211 8.26 -11.25 8.11
C GLU A 211 8.47 -12.16 9.34
N GLU A 212 7.49 -12.24 10.24
CA GLU A 212 7.66 -12.85 11.56
C GLU A 212 7.10 -14.26 11.69
N VAL A 213 6.07 -14.61 10.92
CA VAL A 213 5.41 -15.91 11.00
C VAL A 213 5.99 -16.84 9.93
N PRO A 214 6.50 -18.03 10.29
CA PRO A 214 7.00 -19.00 9.33
C PRO A 214 5.94 -19.43 8.32
N GLU A 215 6.34 -19.66 7.08
CA GLU A 215 5.43 -20.08 6.00
C GLU A 215 4.69 -21.39 6.35
N SER A 216 5.33 -22.32 7.08
CA SER A 216 4.70 -23.56 7.54
C SER A 216 3.52 -23.35 8.51
N GLU A 217 3.44 -22.19 9.15
CA GLU A 217 2.41 -21.85 10.14
C GLU A 217 1.44 -20.79 9.60
N THR A 218 1.64 -20.33 8.37
CA THR A 218 0.91 -19.21 7.79
C THR A 218 -0.57 -19.52 7.56
N ARG A 219 -1.43 -18.56 7.89
CA ARG A 219 -2.85 -18.51 7.47
C ARG A 219 -3.04 -17.66 6.21
N TRP A 220 -1.98 -17.04 5.73
CA TRP A 220 -1.99 -16.27 4.49
C TRP A 220 -2.04 -17.20 3.27
N ARG A 221 -2.78 -16.82 2.23
CA ARG A 221 -2.88 -17.54 0.96
C ARG A 221 -2.65 -16.57 -0.19
N GLY A 222 -1.84 -16.95 -1.18
CA GLY A 222 -1.49 -16.11 -2.33
C GLY A 222 -0.38 -15.10 -2.03
N ASP A 223 -0.23 -14.10 -2.90
CA ASP A 223 0.77 -13.04 -2.70
C ASP A 223 0.13 -11.81 -2.02
N CYS A 224 0.95 -10.93 -1.44
CA CYS A 224 0.51 -9.68 -0.85
C CYS A 224 0.71 -8.51 -1.83
N PHE A 225 -0.39 -7.83 -2.21
CA PHE A 225 -0.30 -6.65 -3.06
C PHE A 225 0.45 -5.48 -2.39
N VAL A 226 1.36 -4.85 -3.15
CA VAL A 226 2.12 -3.66 -2.76
C VAL A 226 1.95 -2.53 -3.77
N PHE A 227 2.00 -1.28 -3.29
CA PHE A 227 1.67 -0.08 -4.08
C PHE A 227 2.86 0.48 -4.87
N ASP A 228 3.63 -0.40 -5.48
CA ASP A 228 4.82 -0.09 -6.28
C ASP A 228 4.99 -1.04 -7.47
N ASN A 229 6.04 -0.88 -8.27
CA ASN A 229 6.20 -1.65 -9.51
C ASN A 229 6.42 -3.15 -9.30
N ARG A 230 6.68 -3.63 -8.07
CA ARG A 230 6.75 -5.07 -7.78
C ARG A 230 5.37 -5.74 -7.84
N VAL A 231 4.30 -4.94 -7.68
CA VAL A 231 2.89 -5.34 -7.67
C VAL A 231 2.50 -6.25 -6.51
N THR A 232 3.24 -7.33 -6.29
CA THR A 232 3.05 -8.24 -5.18
C THR A 232 4.37 -8.65 -4.55
N VAL A 233 4.30 -9.11 -3.31
CA VAL A 233 5.39 -9.81 -2.61
C VAL A 233 4.90 -11.15 -2.08
N ARG A 234 5.79 -12.14 -2.07
CA ARG A 234 5.53 -13.49 -1.54
C ARG A 234 5.67 -13.52 -0.03
N HIS A 235 5.50 -14.71 0.56
CA HIS A 235 5.64 -14.90 2.01
C HIS A 235 7.03 -14.51 2.53
N ASP A 236 8.09 -14.75 1.77
CA ASP A 236 9.46 -14.35 2.12
C ASP A 236 9.77 -12.86 1.82
N LEU A 237 8.76 -12.06 1.47
CA LEU A 237 8.86 -10.65 1.05
C LEU A 237 9.66 -10.42 -0.25
N SER A 238 10.00 -11.48 -0.98
CA SER A 238 10.53 -11.37 -2.34
C SER A 238 9.44 -10.93 -3.33
N GLU A 239 9.85 -10.41 -4.47
CA GLU A 239 8.93 -9.99 -5.54
C GLU A 239 8.13 -11.18 -6.09
N GLY A 240 6.82 -10.98 -6.26
CA GLY A 240 5.92 -11.97 -6.84
C GLY A 240 5.92 -11.97 -8.38
N ASP A 241 5.09 -12.81 -8.98
CA ASP A 241 5.03 -12.94 -10.46
C ASP A 241 3.95 -12.07 -11.11
N TYR A 242 3.19 -11.32 -10.30
CA TYR A 242 2.15 -10.43 -10.81
C TYR A 242 2.77 -9.22 -11.49
N ASP A 243 2.16 -8.81 -12.59
CA ASP A 243 2.44 -7.53 -13.23
C ASP A 243 1.21 -6.63 -13.06
N GLN A 244 1.30 -5.35 -13.43
CA GLN A 244 0.19 -4.42 -13.37
C GLN A 244 -0.19 -4.00 -14.78
N CYS A 245 -1.46 -4.20 -15.15
CA CYS A 245 -1.96 -3.64 -16.40
C CYS A 245 -1.84 -2.12 -16.36
N HIS A 246 -0.97 -1.54 -17.19
CA HIS A 246 -0.77 -0.09 -17.19
C HIS A 246 -1.97 0.69 -17.78
N ALA A 247 -2.97 0.01 -18.33
CA ALA A 247 -4.18 0.63 -18.84
C ALA A 247 -5.26 0.77 -17.75
N CYS A 248 -5.66 -0.34 -17.10
CA CYS A 248 -6.71 -0.35 -16.08
C CYS A 248 -6.20 -0.36 -14.63
N ARG A 249 -4.89 -0.56 -14.41
CA ARG A 249 -4.23 -0.69 -13.09
C ARG A 249 -4.53 -1.97 -12.31
N THR A 250 -5.35 -2.87 -12.85
CA THR A 250 -5.58 -4.19 -12.25
C THR A 250 -4.28 -5.01 -12.28
N PRO A 251 -3.93 -5.69 -11.18
CA PRO A 251 -2.91 -6.72 -11.18
C PRO A 251 -3.23 -7.82 -12.20
N ILE A 252 -2.22 -8.38 -12.84
CA ILE A 252 -2.35 -9.42 -13.85
C ILE A 252 -1.44 -10.59 -13.48
N SER A 253 -2.01 -11.79 -13.43
CA SER A 253 -1.28 -13.03 -13.15
C SER A 253 -0.45 -13.48 -14.37
N VAL A 254 0.36 -14.53 -14.20
CA VAL A 254 1.03 -15.21 -15.32
C VAL A 254 -0.01 -15.70 -16.34
N ALA A 255 -1.10 -16.32 -15.88
CA ALA A 255 -2.17 -16.82 -16.74
C ALA A 255 -2.90 -15.69 -17.50
N ASP A 256 -3.13 -14.54 -16.86
CA ASP A 256 -3.73 -13.39 -17.54
C ASP A 256 -2.87 -12.89 -18.72
N ARG A 257 -1.54 -13.01 -18.59
CA ARG A 257 -0.59 -12.60 -19.64
C ARG A 257 -0.56 -13.57 -20.83
N GLU A 258 -1.09 -14.78 -20.69
CA GLU A 258 -1.20 -15.76 -21.78
C GLU A 258 -2.47 -15.58 -22.62
N SER A 259 -3.41 -14.76 -22.16
CA SER A 259 -4.65 -14.48 -22.89
C SER A 259 -4.40 -13.73 -24.21
N GLU A 260 -5.21 -14.03 -25.24
CA GLU A 260 -5.22 -13.28 -26.50
C GLU A 260 -5.60 -11.80 -26.35
N HIS A 261 -6.22 -11.44 -25.23
CA HIS A 261 -6.62 -10.06 -24.91
C HIS A 261 -5.53 -9.27 -24.17
N TYR A 262 -4.42 -9.93 -23.82
CA TYR A 262 -3.27 -9.28 -23.23
C TYR A 262 -2.39 -8.62 -24.28
N ALA A 263 -2.17 -7.32 -24.12
CA ALA A 263 -1.21 -6.55 -24.89
C ALA A 263 -0.38 -5.73 -23.90
N PRO A 264 0.95 -5.98 -23.77
CA PRO A 264 1.80 -5.33 -22.79
C PRO A 264 1.61 -3.81 -22.75
N GLY A 265 1.31 -3.28 -21.57
CA GLY A 265 1.10 -1.85 -21.33
C GLY A 265 -0.19 -1.24 -21.94
N ILE A 266 -0.97 -2.00 -22.71
CA ILE A 266 -2.11 -1.54 -23.52
C ILE A 266 -3.45 -2.11 -23.05
N SER A 267 -3.55 -3.42 -22.81
CA SER A 267 -4.78 -4.10 -22.38
C SER A 267 -4.51 -5.40 -21.64
N CYS A 268 -5.52 -5.91 -20.94
CA CYS A 268 -5.53 -7.22 -20.30
C CYS A 268 -6.93 -7.85 -20.38
N PRO A 269 -7.09 -9.13 -19.98
CA PRO A 269 -8.39 -9.82 -20.01
C PRO A 269 -9.50 -9.12 -19.24
N HIS A 270 -9.15 -8.32 -18.22
CA HIS A 270 -10.10 -7.60 -17.39
C HIS A 270 -10.58 -6.27 -18.00
N CYS A 271 -9.96 -5.80 -19.07
CA CYS A 271 -10.19 -4.43 -19.56
C CYS A 271 -10.23 -4.24 -21.09
N TRP A 272 -9.91 -5.28 -21.85
CA TRP A 272 -9.79 -5.21 -23.31
C TRP A 272 -11.07 -4.78 -24.03
N ASP A 273 -12.25 -4.98 -23.43
CA ASP A 273 -13.56 -4.65 -24.02
C ASP A 273 -14.24 -3.44 -23.35
N ASN A 274 -13.81 -3.04 -22.15
CA ASN A 274 -14.52 -2.04 -21.35
C ASN A 274 -13.79 -0.69 -21.20
N LEU A 275 -12.52 -0.58 -21.60
CA LEU A 275 -11.81 0.70 -21.58
C LEU A 275 -12.24 1.61 -22.73
N SER A 276 -12.45 2.89 -22.42
CA SER A 276 -12.66 3.93 -23.44
C SER A 276 -11.45 4.04 -24.40
N GLU A 277 -11.72 4.44 -25.65
CA GLU A 277 -10.66 4.63 -26.64
C GLU A 277 -9.62 5.68 -26.23
N LYS A 278 -10.04 6.74 -25.52
CA LYS A 278 -9.12 7.75 -24.97
C LYS A 278 -8.06 7.11 -24.06
N THR A 279 -8.49 6.22 -23.16
CA THR A 279 -7.58 5.51 -22.25
C THR A 279 -6.67 4.55 -23.01
N ARG A 280 -7.21 3.81 -23.99
CA ARG A 280 -6.42 2.88 -24.83
C ARG A 280 -5.37 3.63 -25.65
N ALA A 281 -5.73 4.74 -26.28
CA ALA A 281 -4.81 5.58 -27.04
C ALA A 281 -3.67 6.10 -26.16
N GLY A 282 -3.97 6.58 -24.95
CA GLY A 282 -2.94 7.00 -24.00
C GLY A 282 -2.04 5.86 -23.53
N ALA A 283 -2.59 4.65 -23.36
CA ALA A 283 -1.83 3.46 -23.01
C ALA A 283 -0.88 3.03 -24.14
N ARG A 284 -1.37 3.00 -25.39
CA ARG A 284 -0.58 2.71 -26.59
C ARG A 284 0.57 3.70 -26.78
N GLU A 285 0.30 5.00 -26.66
CA GLU A 285 1.35 6.00 -26.82
C GLU A 285 2.41 5.90 -25.73
N ARG A 286 2.01 5.68 -24.46
CA ARG A 286 2.97 5.46 -23.37
C ARG A 286 3.83 4.22 -23.63
N GLN A 287 3.22 3.11 -24.04
CA GLN A 287 3.94 1.87 -24.34
C GLN A 287 4.96 2.07 -25.46
N LYS A 288 4.55 2.75 -26.55
CA LYS A 288 5.45 3.14 -27.64
C LYS A 288 6.64 3.97 -27.16
N GLN A 289 6.43 4.94 -26.26
CA GLN A 289 7.53 5.74 -25.71
C GLN A 289 8.50 4.90 -24.86
N ILE A 290 8.00 3.92 -24.11
CA ILE A 290 8.84 2.97 -23.34
C ILE A 290 9.70 2.13 -24.28
N GLU A 291 9.10 1.57 -25.34
CA GLU A 291 9.81 0.77 -26.34
C GLU A 291 10.87 1.58 -27.08
N LEU A 292 10.57 2.82 -27.47
CA LEU A 292 11.52 3.73 -28.10
C LEU A 292 12.70 4.08 -27.18
N ALA A 293 12.45 4.31 -25.88
CA ALA A 293 13.51 4.56 -24.92
C ALA A 293 14.42 3.34 -24.77
N ARG A 294 13.84 2.13 -24.66
CA ARG A 294 14.58 0.87 -24.57
C ARG A 294 15.45 0.63 -25.81
N ALA A 295 14.89 0.83 -27.01
CA ALA A 295 15.63 0.69 -28.27
C ALA A 295 16.81 1.68 -28.39
N ARG A 296 16.75 2.81 -27.68
CA ARG A 296 17.80 3.84 -27.62
C ARG A 296 18.76 3.67 -26.44
N ASN A 297 18.62 2.62 -25.62
CA ASN A 297 19.32 2.46 -24.34
C ASN A 297 19.17 3.68 -23.41
N GLN A 298 18.00 4.32 -23.44
CA GLN A 298 17.67 5.45 -22.57
C GLN A 298 16.97 4.96 -21.31
N PRO A 299 17.08 5.70 -20.19
CA PRO A 299 16.30 5.42 -18.99
C PRO A 299 14.80 5.40 -19.27
N HIS A 300 14.06 4.70 -18.40
CA HIS A 300 12.60 4.62 -18.49
C HIS A 300 11.96 6.03 -18.59
N PRO A 301 11.06 6.29 -19.56
CA PRO A 301 10.59 7.65 -19.85
C PRO A 301 9.68 8.23 -18.77
N LEU A 302 9.00 7.38 -17.99
CA LEU A 302 8.22 7.88 -16.86
C LEU A 302 9.15 8.41 -15.78
N GLY A 303 8.88 9.65 -15.35
CA GLY A 303 9.56 10.25 -14.20
C GLY A 303 10.77 11.09 -14.50
N ARG A 304 11.11 11.20 -15.78
CA ARG A 304 12.06 12.17 -16.28
C ARG A 304 11.34 13.43 -16.77
N ASP A 305 11.94 14.61 -16.57
CA ASP A 305 11.58 15.79 -17.35
C ASP A 305 12.33 15.68 -18.69
N PRO A 306 11.65 15.50 -19.84
CA PRO A 306 12.31 15.39 -21.14
C PRO A 306 13.05 16.68 -21.55
N ARG A 307 12.85 17.80 -20.82
CA ARG A 307 13.53 19.08 -21.04
C ARG A 307 14.77 19.26 -20.17
N GLN A 308 14.97 18.41 -19.17
CA GLN A 308 16.21 18.37 -18.40
C GLN A 308 17.13 17.36 -19.07
N ALA A 309 18.14 17.86 -19.79
CA ALA A 309 19.25 17.05 -20.24
C ALA A 309 20.04 16.57 -19.02
N ASP A 310 20.55 15.32 -19.08
CA ASP A 310 21.42 14.76 -18.04
C ASP A 310 22.70 15.58 -17.87
#